data_AF-A0A3C2AT02-F1
#
_entry.id   AF-A0A3C2AT02-F1
#
_cell.length_a   1.000
_cell.length_b   1.000
_cell.length_c   1.000
_cell.angle_alpha   90.00
_cell.angle_beta   90.00
_cell.angle_gamma   90.00
#
_symmetry.space_group_name_H-M   'P 1'
#
loop_
_entity.id
_entity.type
_entity.pdbx_description
1 polymer ?
#
loop_
_entity_poly.entity_id
_entity_poly.type
_entity_poly.pdbx_seq_one_letter_code
_entity_poly.pdbx_strand_id
1 'polypeptide(L)' 'MGIKTVAVYSEVDRRAPHVLFADEAVCVGPAPSSESYLRGAEIVGVAKELGVDGIHPGYGFLSENA' A
#
# COMPACT_ATOMS: atom_id res chain seq x y z
N MET A 1 -2.28 15.61 12.47
CA MET A 1 -0.83 15.30 12.58
C MET A 1 -0.01 15.86 11.43
N GLY A 2 -0.60 16.24 10.27
CA GLY A 2 0.17 16.87 9.18
C GLY A 2 1.15 15.94 8.47
N ILE A 3 0.93 14.63 8.59
CA ILE A 3 1.76 13.58 7.96
C ILE A 3 1.21 13.35 6.56
N LYS A 4 2.08 13.39 5.54
CA LYS A 4 1.73 13.02 4.17
C LYS A 4 1.48 11.52 4.07
N THR A 5 0.51 11.13 3.25
CA THR A 5 0.02 9.76 3.16
C THR A 5 0.21 9.17 1.78
N VAL A 6 0.63 7.91 1.74
CA VAL A 6 0.72 7.12 0.52
C VAL A 6 -0.15 5.88 0.70
N ALA A 7 -1.11 5.66 -0.20
CA ALA A 7 -1.88 4.44 -0.27
C ALA A 7 -1.27 3.46 -1.29
N VAL A 8 -1.38 2.17 -1.03
CA VAL A 8 -1.16 1.11 -2.02
C VAL A 8 -2.51 0.50 -2.41
N TYR A 9 -2.64 0.08 -3.66
CA TYR A 9 -3.88 -0.52 -4.16
C TYR A 9 -3.66 -1.57 -5.25
N SER A 10 -4.59 -2.53 -5.36
CA SER A 10 -4.66 -3.44 -6.51
C SER A 10 -5.36 -2.76 -7.70
N GLU A 11 -5.17 -3.23 -8.92
CA GLU A 11 -5.78 -2.63 -10.12
C GLU A 11 -7.29 -2.35 -10.01
N VAL A 12 -8.04 -3.26 -9.37
CA VAL A 12 -9.50 -3.14 -9.18
C VAL A 12 -9.89 -2.14 -8.09
N ASP A 13 -8.97 -1.85 -7.17
CA ASP A 13 -9.18 -0.94 -6.05
C ASP A 13 -8.79 0.52 -6.37
N ARG A 14 -8.49 0.84 -7.64
CA ARG A 14 -8.09 2.19 -8.09
C ARG A 14 -9.03 3.32 -7.65
N ARG A 15 -10.30 3.00 -7.37
CA ARG A 15 -11.33 3.95 -6.92
C ARG A 15 -11.82 3.68 -5.50
N ALA A 16 -11.12 2.84 -4.75
CA ALA A 16 -11.45 2.57 -3.36
C ALA A 16 -11.28 3.85 -2.51
N PRO A 17 -12.08 4.02 -1.43
CA PRO A 17 -12.02 5.23 -0.61
C PRO A 17 -10.60 5.56 -0.10
N HIS A 18 -9.82 4.59 0.36
CA HIS A 18 -8.47 4.85 0.89
C HIS A 18 -7.51 5.42 -0.17
N VAL A 19 -7.69 5.05 -1.44
CA VAL A 19 -6.93 5.60 -2.58
C VAL A 19 -7.32 7.06 -2.82
N LEU A 20 -8.61 7.38 -2.73
CA LEU A 20 -9.13 8.72 -3.00
C LEU A 20 -8.82 9.72 -1.88
N PHE A 21 -8.59 9.23 -0.66
CA PHE A 21 -8.29 10.07 0.50
C PHE A 21 -6.80 10.23 0.81
N ALA A 22 -5.92 9.43 0.20
CA ALA A 22 -4.48 9.58 0.36
C ALA A 22 -3.92 10.72 -0.50
N ASP A 23 -2.81 11.32 -0.06
CA ASP A 23 -2.13 12.38 -0.81
C ASP A 23 -1.49 11.84 -2.11
N GLU A 24 -1.02 10.59 -2.07
CA GLU A 24 -0.47 9.85 -3.19
C GLU A 24 -0.93 8.39 -3.14
N ALA A 25 -1.00 7.72 -4.30
CA ALA A 25 -1.39 6.32 -4.36
C ALA A 25 -0.65 5.55 -5.47
N VAL A 26 -0.20 4.33 -5.15
CA VAL A 26 0.56 3.46 -6.06
C VAL A 26 -0.16 2.13 -6.30
N CYS A 27 -0.29 1.74 -7.56
CA CYS A 27 -0.79 0.42 -7.94
C CYS A 27 0.30 -0.62 -7.70
N VAL A 28 0.03 -1.62 -6.86
CA VAL A 28 1.03 -2.64 -6.45
C VAL A 28 0.78 -4.02 -7.07
N GLY A 29 -0.24 -4.15 -7.93
CA GLY A 29 -0.43 -5.35 -8.73
C GLY A 29 -1.89 -5.64 -9.09
N PRO A 30 -2.15 -6.82 -9.68
CA PRO A 30 -3.48 -7.26 -10.09
C PRO A 30 -4.44 -7.49 -8.92
N ALA A 31 -5.71 -7.75 -9.24
CA ALA A 31 -6.80 -7.92 -8.26
C ALA A 31 -6.55 -8.93 -7.13
N PRO A 32 -5.94 -10.11 -7.35
CA PRO A 32 -5.71 -11.07 -6.27
C PRO A 32 -4.74 -10.51 -5.23
N SER A 33 -5.10 -10.57 -3.95
CA SER A 33 -4.25 -10.07 -2.86
C SER A 33 -2.87 -10.75 -2.81
N SER A 34 -2.78 -12.03 -3.21
CA SER A 34 -1.52 -12.78 -3.35
C SER A 34 -0.55 -12.16 -4.36
N GLU A 35 -1.07 -11.40 -5.32
CA GLU A 35 -0.34 -10.74 -6.40
C GLU A 35 -0.27 -9.22 -6.21
N SER A 36 -0.84 -8.68 -5.13
CA SER A 36 -0.82 -7.25 -4.77
C SER A 36 -0.50 -7.03 -3.30
N TYR A 37 -1.50 -6.96 -2.42
CA TYR A 37 -1.33 -6.59 -1.00
C TYR A 37 -0.44 -7.54 -0.16
N LEU A 38 -0.26 -8.78 -0.60
CA LEU A 38 0.62 -9.76 0.05
C LEU A 38 2.04 -9.79 -0.55
N ARG A 39 2.33 -8.94 -1.54
CA ARG A 39 3.68 -8.78 -2.13
C ARG A 39 4.52 -7.83 -1.29
N GLY A 40 4.88 -8.25 -0.08
CA GLY A 40 5.62 -7.41 0.88
C GLY A 40 6.92 -6.82 0.33
N ALA A 41 7.68 -7.58 -0.46
CA ALA A 41 8.90 -7.08 -1.09
C ALA A 41 8.64 -5.91 -2.05
N GLU A 42 7.55 -5.98 -2.84
CA GLU A 42 7.15 -4.91 -3.76
C GLU A 42 6.68 -3.67 -2.98
N ILE A 43 5.85 -3.86 -1.94
CA ILE A 43 5.38 -2.77 -1.08
C ILE A 43 6.55 -2.05 -0.40
N VAL A 44 7.54 -2.80 0.11
CA VAL A 44 8.76 -2.22 0.70
C VAL A 44 9.62 -1.53 -0.36
N GLY A 45 9.67 -2.07 -1.58
CA GLY A 45 10.34 -1.42 -2.71
C GLY A 45 9.76 -0.04 -3.03
N VAL A 46 8.44 0.02 -3.18
CA VAL A 46 7.69 1.28 -3.39
C VAL A 46 7.92 2.26 -2.24
N ALA A 47 7.84 1.79 -0.99
CA ALA A 47 8.08 2.61 0.19
C ALA A 47 9.48 3.25 0.17
N LYS A 48 10.51 2.49 -0.24
CA LYS A 48 11.88 3.00 -0.38
C LYS A 48 12.03 4.00 -1.52
N GLU A 49 11.41 3.73 -2.67
CA GLU A 49 11.45 4.61 -3.83
C GLU A 49 10.82 5.97 -3.53
N LEU A 50 9.69 5.98 -2.82
CA LEU A 50 9.00 7.19 -2.39
C LEU A 50 9.61 7.85 -1.15
N GLY A 51 10.59 7.20 -0.52
CA GLY A 51 11.26 7.72 0.68
C GLY A 51 10.33 7.91 1.87
N VAL A 52 9.38 6.99 2.08
CA VAL A 52 8.46 7.07 3.23
C VAL A 52 9.17 6.77 4.55
N ASP A 53 8.82 7.50 5.60
CA ASP A 53 9.44 7.34 6.93
C ASP A 53 8.90 6.13 7.71
N GLY A 54 7.73 5.61 7.33
CA GLY A 54 7.09 4.49 8.03
C GLY A 54 5.97 3.85 7.24
N ILE A 55 5.69 2.58 7.57
CA ILE A 55 4.60 1.80 6.98
C ILE A 55 3.65 1.40 8.11
N HIS A 56 2.36 1.66 7.93
CA HIS A 56 1.31 1.13 8.79
C HIS A 56 0.61 -0.03 8.07
N PRO A 57 0.78 -1.29 8.52
CA PRO A 57 0.19 -2.44 7.83
C PRO A 57 -1.31 -2.61 8.11
N GLY A 58 -1.90 -1.80 9.00
CA GLY A 58 -3.27 -2.02 9.47
C GLY A 58 -3.39 -3.34 10.25
N TYR A 59 -4.38 -4.14 9.89
CA TYR A 59 -4.64 -5.46 10.43
C TYR A 59 -4.85 -6.48 9.29
N GLY A 60 -4.55 -7.75 9.55
CA GLY A 60 -4.52 -8.78 8.51
C GLY A 60 -3.41 -8.52 7.48
N PHE A 61 -3.48 -9.20 6.34
CA PHE A 61 -2.45 -9.15 5.30
C PHE A 61 -1.04 -9.44 5.86
N LEU A 62 -0.20 -8.41 5.97
CA LEU A 62 1.19 -8.50 6.39
C LEU A 62 1.41 -8.01 7.83
N SER A 63 0.36 -7.63 8.57
CA SER A 63 0.49 -7.07 9.92
C SER A 63 1.14 -8.03 10.93
N GLU A 64 1.05 -9.34 10.69
CA GLU A 64 1.49 -10.40 11.60
C GLU A 64 2.32 -11.48 10.88
N ASN A 65 3.01 -11.10 9.80
CA ASN A 65 3.81 -12.00 8.97
C ASN A 65 5.29 -11.58 9.02
N ALA A 66 6.13 -12.40 9.67
CA ALA A 66 7.54 -12.13 9.98
C ALA A 66 8.52 -12.74 8.96
#